data_AF-A0A8T2DP77-F1
#
_entry.id   AF-A0A8T2DP77-F1
#
_cell.length_a   1.000
_cell.length_b   1.000
_cell.length_c   1.000
_cell.angle_alpha   90.00
_cell.angle_beta   90.00
_cell.angle_gamma   90.00
#
_symmetry.space_group_name_H-M   'P 1'
#
loop_
_entity.id
_entity.type
_entity.pdbx_description
1 polymer ?
#
loop_
_entity_poly.entity_id
_entity_poly.type
_entity_poly.pdbx_seq_one_letter_code
_entity_poly.pdbx_strand_id
1 'polypeptide(L)'
;MARNLPWVLLIIVVSCLVSTLEASEGDSDPLYKSCVDQCQKTGCVGDTCFQHCKFSADGKAIDGPWYMQEPLYLRWKQWDCQSDCQYECMMTREEERKRNGERPSKYFGKWPLKHVYGIQEPVSVAFSALDLAMQFQGWVSYFILVYYKLPLQPNRKTYYEYNGIVHIYAIIVMNSLFWSSICHSRDVELTERLDYSSATVLAGFSLILAILRSFSIQDQSVKIMVTAPILAVVATHILYLNFYNLDEGMVL
;
A
#
# COMPACT_ATOMS: atom_id res chain seq x y z
N MET A 1 -1.36 -24.48 -35.91
CA MET A 1 -0.34 -23.82 -35.06
C MET A 1 -0.43 -22.28 -35.05
N ALA A 2 -1.39 -21.64 -35.74
CA ALA A 2 -1.48 -20.17 -35.86
C ALA A 2 -2.47 -19.48 -34.89
N ARG A 3 -3.25 -20.23 -34.10
CA ARG A 3 -4.32 -19.66 -33.25
C ARG A 3 -3.82 -18.94 -31.98
N ASN A 4 -2.56 -19.20 -31.59
CA ASN A 4 -1.95 -18.65 -30.36
C ASN A 4 -0.92 -17.56 -30.65
N LEU A 5 -0.56 -17.34 -31.93
CA LEU A 5 0.41 -16.34 -32.36
C LEU A 5 0.05 -14.90 -31.92
N PRO A 6 -1.21 -14.42 -31.96
CA PRO A 6 -1.53 -13.07 -31.49
C PRO A 6 -1.37 -12.92 -29.97
N TRP A 7 -1.64 -13.97 -29.19
CA TRP A 7 -1.45 -13.97 -27.73
C TRP A 7 0.03 -13.97 -27.34
N VAL A 8 0.85 -14.74 -28.06
CA VAL A 8 2.30 -14.76 -27.87
C VAL A 8 2.92 -13.39 -28.22
N LEU A 9 2.49 -12.77 -29.31
CA LEU A 9 2.93 -11.43 -29.69
C LEU A 9 2.50 -10.37 -28.66
N LEU A 10 1.29 -10.47 -28.12
CA LEU A 10 0.81 -9.55 -27.09
C LEU A 10 1.58 -9.69 -25.77
N ILE A 11 1.92 -10.92 -25.37
CA ILE A 11 2.78 -11.17 -24.20
C ILE A 11 4.20 -10.64 -24.43
N ILE A 12 4.78 -10.83 -25.62
CA ILE A 12 6.11 -10.30 -25.97
C ILE A 12 6.09 -8.76 -25.95
N VAL A 13 5.07 -8.13 -26.53
CA VAL A 13 4.93 -6.66 -26.52
C VAL A 13 4.76 -6.12 -25.10
N VAL A 14 3.94 -6.76 -24.26
CA VAL A 14 3.78 -6.40 -22.84
C VAL A 14 5.07 -6.63 -22.05
N SER A 15 5.80 -7.71 -22.34
CA SER A 15 7.09 -8.01 -21.69
C SER A 15 8.20 -7.04 -22.12
N CYS A 16 8.16 -6.51 -23.34
CA CYS A 16 9.09 -5.48 -23.82
C CYS A 16 8.77 -4.07 -23.29
N LEU A 17 7.59 -3.87 -22.71
CA LEU A 17 7.20 -2.62 -22.04
C LEU A 17 7.61 -2.59 -20.56
N VAL A 18 8.26 -3.65 -20.05
CA VAL A 18 8.81 -3.66 -18.69
C VAL A 18 10.08 -2.82 -18.69
N SER A 19 9.93 -1.54 -18.38
CA SER A 19 11.05 -0.64 -18.10
C SER A 19 11.92 -1.20 -16.98
N THR A 20 13.23 -0.99 -17.08
CA THR A 20 14.17 -1.23 -15.99
C THR A 20 13.78 -0.39 -14.78
N LEU A 21 13.60 -1.04 -13.63
CA LEU A 21 13.42 -0.35 -12.35
C LEU A 21 14.77 0.24 -11.95
N GLU A 22 14.98 1.53 -12.22
CA GLU A 22 16.14 2.25 -11.70
C GLU A 22 15.92 2.58 -10.21
N ALA A 23 16.97 2.40 -9.42
CA ALA A 23 17.04 2.87 -8.05
C ALA A 23 16.66 4.35 -7.97
N SER A 24 16.11 4.79 -6.85
CA SER A 24 15.85 6.21 -6.65
C SER A 24 17.17 6.99 -6.67
N GLU A 25 17.25 8.10 -7.41
CA GLU A 25 18.47 8.92 -7.55
C GLU A 25 19.04 9.35 -6.19
N GLY A 26 18.17 9.65 -5.21
CA GLY A 26 18.57 9.99 -3.84
C GLY A 26 19.23 8.84 -3.09
N ASP A 27 18.86 7.59 -3.36
CA ASP A 27 19.41 6.40 -2.70
C ASP A 27 20.86 6.14 -3.11
N SER A 28 21.26 6.67 -4.26
CA SER A 28 22.63 6.57 -4.78
C SER A 28 23.55 7.69 -4.26
N ASP A 29 23.02 8.69 -3.55
CA ASP A 29 23.81 9.81 -3.04
C ASP A 29 24.76 9.35 -1.91
N PRO A 30 26.09 9.46 -2.08
CA PRO A 30 27.06 8.99 -1.09
C PRO A 30 26.98 9.77 0.23
N LEU A 31 26.59 11.06 0.20
CA LEU A 31 26.43 11.87 1.40
C LEU A 31 25.24 11.39 2.23
N TYR A 32 24.14 11.04 1.56
CA TYR A 32 22.97 10.44 2.19
C TYR A 32 23.33 9.10 2.86
N LYS A 33 23.99 8.19 2.13
CA LYS A 33 24.42 6.88 2.69
C LYS A 33 25.33 7.05 3.91
N SER A 34 26.30 7.96 3.83
CA SER A 34 27.20 8.24 4.95
C SER A 34 26.47 8.79 6.17
N CYS A 35 25.49 9.66 5.97
CA CYS A 35 24.67 10.19 7.05
C CYS A 35 23.88 9.08 7.76
N VAL A 36 23.23 8.20 6.99
CA VAL A 36 22.42 7.10 7.56
C VAL A 36 23.30 6.13 8.36
N ASP A 37 24.46 5.72 7.82
CA ASP A 37 25.40 4.84 8.53
C ASP A 37 25.92 5.48 9.83
N GLN A 38 26.24 6.77 9.80
CA GLN A 38 26.67 7.49 11.00
C GLN A 38 25.54 7.63 12.02
N CYS A 39 24.31 7.93 11.58
CA CYS A 39 23.16 8.04 12.46
C CYS A 39 22.81 6.71 13.11
N GLN A 40 22.85 5.60 12.39
CA GLN A 40 22.62 4.28 12.98
C GLN A 40 23.64 3.93 14.07
N LYS A 41 24.89 4.40 13.95
CA LYS A 41 25.94 4.18 14.96
C LYS A 41 25.85 5.13 16.15
N THR A 42 25.55 6.40 15.89
CA THR A 42 25.59 7.47 16.91
C THR A 42 24.23 7.76 17.55
N GLY A 43 23.14 7.37 16.87
CA GLY A 43 21.77 7.70 17.21
C GLY A 43 21.41 9.17 16.97
N CYS A 44 22.21 9.92 16.21
CA CYS A 44 22.01 11.36 16.01
C CYS A 44 22.29 11.83 14.57
N VAL A 45 21.55 12.84 14.13
CA VAL A 45 21.80 13.64 12.91
C VAL A 45 21.90 15.10 13.33
N GLY A 46 23.10 15.69 13.30
CA GLY A 46 23.33 17.05 13.78
C GLY A 46 22.93 17.19 15.25
N ASP A 47 22.00 18.10 15.54
CA ASP A 47 21.48 18.36 16.89
C ASP A 47 20.30 17.44 17.28
N THR A 48 19.75 16.68 16.34
CA THR A 48 18.61 15.78 16.56
C THR A 48 19.13 14.40 16.96
N CYS A 49 18.78 13.94 18.15
CA CYS A 49 19.17 12.62 18.67
C CYS A 49 17.96 11.77 19.06
N PHE A 50 17.99 10.50 18.69
CA PHE A 50 16.93 9.54 18.92
C PHE A 50 17.26 8.64 20.11
N GLN A 51 16.45 8.68 21.17
CA GLN A 51 16.72 7.90 22.37
C GLN A 51 16.60 6.38 22.15
N HIS A 52 15.68 5.96 21.27
CA HIS A 52 15.48 4.55 20.91
C HIS A 52 16.58 4.00 19.99
N CYS A 53 17.44 4.86 19.42
CA CYS A 53 18.63 4.47 18.66
C CYS A 53 19.86 4.19 19.55
N LYS A 54 19.77 4.35 20.88
CA LYS A 54 20.91 4.10 21.76
C LYS A 54 21.16 2.60 21.90
N PHE A 55 22.06 2.07 21.07
CA PHE A 55 22.57 0.73 21.20
C PHE A 55 23.50 0.64 22.42
N SER A 56 23.19 -0.24 23.37
CA SER A 56 24.18 -0.67 24.37
C SER A 56 25.33 -1.38 23.63
N ALA A 57 26.55 -1.27 24.14
CA ALA A 57 27.78 -1.80 23.52
C ALA A 57 27.77 -3.31 23.21
N ASP A 58 26.74 -4.03 23.66
CA ASP A 58 26.55 -5.48 23.44
C ASP A 58 25.43 -5.83 22.44
N GLY A 59 24.85 -4.87 21.72
CA GLY A 59 23.82 -5.14 20.70
C GLY A 59 22.48 -5.67 21.24
N LYS A 60 22.27 -5.61 22.56
CA LYS A 60 20.98 -5.90 23.19
C LYS A 60 20.22 -4.60 23.48
N ALA A 61 18.95 -4.58 23.08
CA ALA A 61 17.98 -3.65 23.63
C ALA A 61 18.04 -3.74 25.16
N ILE A 62 17.98 -2.59 25.85
CA ILE A 62 18.03 -2.51 27.30
C ILE A 62 16.95 -3.43 27.87
N ASP A 63 17.36 -4.56 28.45
CA ASP A 63 16.50 -5.50 29.19
C ASP A 63 16.03 -4.78 30.47
N GLY A 64 15.07 -3.87 30.31
CA GLY A 64 14.28 -3.33 31.41
C GLY A 64 13.34 -4.41 31.96
N PRO A 65 12.90 -4.29 33.22
CA PRO A 65 11.91 -5.19 33.80
C PRO A 65 10.70 -5.37 32.87
N TRP A 66 10.12 -6.57 32.77
CA TRP A 66 9.00 -6.90 31.86
C TRP A 66 7.81 -5.91 31.90
N TYR A 67 7.60 -5.20 33.01
CA TYR A 67 6.56 -4.18 33.18
C TYR A 67 6.92 -2.79 32.63
N MET A 68 8.16 -2.56 32.19
CA MET A 68 8.63 -1.36 31.50
C MET A 68 8.67 -1.54 29.97
N GLN A 69 8.18 -2.68 29.46
CA GLN A 69 7.97 -2.82 28.02
C GLN A 69 6.98 -1.75 27.57
N GLU A 70 7.42 -0.93 26.63
CA GLU A 70 6.56 0.12 26.09
C GLU A 70 5.26 -0.49 25.57
N PRO A 71 4.09 0.02 25.99
CA PRO A 71 2.82 -0.49 25.51
C PRO A 71 2.78 -0.47 23.98
N LEU A 72 2.10 -1.46 23.39
CA LEU A 72 2.06 -1.68 21.94
C LEU A 72 1.64 -0.43 21.14
N TYR A 73 0.89 0.50 21.73
CA TYR A 73 0.54 1.77 21.08
C TYR A 73 1.69 2.79 21.03
N LEU A 74 2.64 2.75 21.98
CA LEU A 74 3.86 3.59 21.96
C LEU A 74 4.87 3.03 20.97
N ARG A 75 5.05 1.70 20.94
CA ARG A 75 5.75 1.01 19.85
C ARG A 75 5.07 1.23 18.48
N TRP A 76 3.73 1.32 18.54
CA TRP A 76 2.77 1.85 17.56
C TRP A 76 3.16 3.21 16.96
N LYS A 77 3.75 4.07 17.78
CA LYS A 77 3.97 5.50 17.50
C LYS A 77 5.43 5.82 17.22
N GLN A 78 6.36 5.05 17.78
CA GLN A 78 7.79 5.22 17.57
C GLN A 78 8.23 4.59 16.26
N TRP A 79 8.93 5.35 15.44
CA TRP A 79 9.63 4.84 14.27
C TRP A 79 10.82 3.99 14.74
N ASP A 80 11.25 3.05 13.91
CA ASP A 80 12.48 2.31 14.16
C ASP A 80 13.69 3.21 13.88
N CYS A 81 14.82 2.93 14.54
CA CYS A 81 16.00 3.76 14.45
C CYS A 81 16.46 3.98 13.00
N GLN A 82 16.34 2.95 12.16
CA GLN A 82 16.70 3.03 10.76
C GLN A 82 15.82 4.01 9.98
N SER A 83 14.49 3.96 10.13
CA SER A 83 13.61 4.88 9.42
C SER A 83 13.75 6.33 9.89
N ASP A 84 13.94 6.56 11.19
CA ASP A 84 14.18 7.90 11.74
C ASP A 84 15.50 8.50 11.21
N CYS A 85 16.57 7.70 11.17
CA CYS A 85 17.84 8.10 10.56
C CYS A 85 17.72 8.36 9.05
N GLN A 86 17.02 7.49 8.31
CA GLN A 86 16.77 7.67 6.88
C GLN A 86 16.00 8.96 6.61
N TYR A 87 14.98 9.25 7.42
CA TYR A 87 14.15 10.44 7.30
C TYR A 87 14.95 11.73 7.58
N GLU A 88 15.63 11.84 8.72
CA GLU A 88 16.37 13.07 9.04
C GLU A 88 17.55 13.32 8.10
N CYS A 89 18.24 12.28 7.65
CA CYS A 89 19.30 12.41 6.64
C CYS A 89 18.74 12.85 5.29
N MET A 90 17.60 12.31 4.86
CA MET A 90 16.91 12.74 3.65
C MET A 90 16.52 14.22 3.75
N MET A 91 15.88 14.62 4.86
CA MET A 91 15.45 16.00 5.07
C MET A 91 16.62 16.98 5.10
N THR A 92 17.71 16.64 5.79
CA THR A 92 18.94 17.44 5.83
C THR A 92 19.52 17.63 4.42
N ARG A 93 19.62 16.53 3.65
CA ARG A 93 20.17 16.56 2.30
C ARG A 93 19.34 17.44 1.36
N GLU A 94 18.02 17.35 1.46
CA GLU A 94 17.10 18.14 0.63
C GLU A 94 17.11 19.62 1.01
N GLU A 95 17.35 19.96 2.28
CA GLU A 95 17.59 21.34 2.69
C GLU A 95 18.90 21.90 2.10
N GLU A 96 19.96 21.11 2.03
CA GLU A 96 21.21 21.50 1.34
C GLU A 96 21.00 21.71 -0.16
N ARG A 97 20.34 20.76 -0.83
CA ARG A 97 20.01 20.86 -2.26
C ARG A 97 19.20 22.11 -2.55
N LYS A 98 18.20 22.41 -1.72
CA LYS A 98 17.41 23.63 -1.83
C LYS A 98 18.26 24.89 -1.69
N ARG A 99 19.25 24.91 -0.78
CA ARG A 99 20.18 26.05 -0.62
C ARG A 99 21.08 26.21 -1.85
N ASN A 100 21.48 25.10 -2.47
CA ASN A 100 22.30 25.10 -3.68
C ASN A 100 21.50 25.37 -4.97
N GLY A 101 20.17 25.46 -4.89
CA GLY A 101 19.29 25.59 -6.07
C GLY A 101 19.16 24.32 -6.90
N GLU A 102 19.51 23.16 -6.32
CA GLU A 102 19.35 21.85 -6.93
C GLU A 102 17.87 21.41 -6.89
N ARG A 103 17.51 20.49 -7.79
CA ARG A 103 16.16 19.90 -7.80
C ARG A 103 16.03 18.85 -6.70
N PRO A 104 14.84 18.67 -6.12
CA PRO A 104 14.62 17.61 -5.14
C PRO A 104 14.74 16.25 -5.81
N SER A 105 15.32 15.27 -5.10
CA SER A 105 15.31 13.87 -5.55
C SER A 105 14.41 13.02 -4.67
N LYS A 106 14.02 11.88 -5.22
CA LYS A 106 13.26 10.84 -4.55
C LYS A 106 14.24 9.92 -3.79
N TYR A 107 13.86 9.42 -2.62
CA TYR A 107 14.62 8.43 -1.82
C TYR A 107 13.70 7.24 -1.52
N PHE A 108 14.15 6.01 -1.78
CA PHE A 108 13.40 4.76 -1.63
C PHE A 108 12.01 4.83 -2.24
N GLY A 109 11.90 5.50 -3.41
CA GLY A 109 10.61 5.67 -4.06
C GLY A 109 9.66 6.65 -3.35
N LYS A 110 10.14 7.49 -2.43
CA LYS A 110 9.36 8.49 -1.68
C LYS A 110 9.91 9.91 -1.87
N TRP A 111 9.03 10.90 -1.82
CA TRP A 111 9.42 12.31 -1.82
C TRP A 111 9.73 12.78 -0.38
N PRO A 112 10.64 13.74 -0.20
CA PRO A 112 10.98 14.29 1.11
C PRO A 112 9.86 15.18 1.64
N LEU A 113 8.88 14.55 2.29
CA LEU A 113 7.72 15.20 2.89
C LEU A 113 7.93 15.39 4.40
N LYS A 114 7.62 16.58 4.91
CA LYS A 114 7.69 16.83 6.36
C LYS A 114 6.53 16.14 7.07
N HIS A 115 6.86 15.32 8.07
CA HIS A 115 5.86 14.71 8.95
C HIS A 115 5.12 15.78 9.77
N VAL A 116 3.80 15.67 9.89
CA VAL A 116 2.96 16.59 10.67
C VAL A 116 2.20 15.79 11.73
N TYR A 117 2.42 16.09 13.01
CA TYR A 117 1.83 15.34 14.15
C TYR A 117 2.07 13.81 14.12
N GLY A 118 3.16 13.37 13.50
CA GLY A 118 3.48 11.93 13.35
C GLY A 118 2.75 11.24 12.20
N ILE A 119 2.08 12.00 11.33
CA ILE A 119 1.52 11.51 10.07
C ILE A 119 2.49 11.83 8.93
N GLN A 120 2.79 10.83 8.11
CA GLN A 120 3.71 10.98 6.97
C GLN A 120 3.08 11.81 5.84
N GLU A 121 1.88 11.46 5.40
CA GLU A 121 1.19 12.13 4.29
C GLU A 121 -0.21 12.64 4.68
N PRO A 122 -0.32 13.75 5.43
CA PRO A 122 -1.59 14.17 6.04
C PRO A 122 -2.69 14.47 5.01
N VAL A 123 -2.31 14.95 3.83
CA VAL A 123 -3.23 15.24 2.73
C VAL A 123 -3.76 13.95 2.10
N SER A 124 -2.89 12.97 1.81
CA SER A 124 -3.28 11.67 1.27
C SER A 124 -4.19 10.89 2.24
N VAL A 125 -3.90 10.95 3.54
CA VAL A 125 -4.77 10.39 4.59
C VAL A 125 -6.15 11.03 4.57
N ALA A 126 -6.22 12.37 4.53
CA ALA A 126 -7.48 13.08 4.53
C ALA A 126 -8.33 12.73 3.30
N PHE A 127 -7.74 12.70 2.10
CA PHE A 127 -8.46 12.32 0.89
C PHE A 127 -8.94 10.86 0.94
N SER A 128 -8.09 9.93 1.38
CA SER A 128 -8.47 8.50 1.50
C SER A 128 -9.61 8.30 2.50
N ALA A 129 -9.59 9.00 3.63
CA ALA A 129 -10.64 8.95 4.65
C ALA A 129 -11.96 9.57 4.15
N LEU A 130 -11.88 10.67 3.40
CA LEU A 130 -13.06 11.28 2.76
C LEU A 130 -13.67 10.34 1.71
N ASP A 131 -12.85 9.73 0.87
CA ASP A 131 -13.31 8.75 -0.12
C ASP A 131 -13.96 7.55 0.56
N LEU A 132 -13.37 7.03 1.65
CA LEU A 132 -13.97 5.96 2.45
C LEU A 132 -15.36 6.36 2.97
N ALA A 133 -15.49 7.57 3.52
CA ALA A 133 -16.77 8.08 4.03
C ALA A 133 -17.81 8.22 2.92
N MET A 134 -17.41 8.72 1.74
CA MET A 134 -18.29 8.82 0.57
C MET A 134 -18.75 7.45 0.08
N GLN A 135 -17.85 6.47 0.01
CA GLN A 135 -18.20 5.10 -0.40
C GLN A 135 -19.13 4.41 0.60
N PHE A 136 -18.88 4.59 1.90
CA PHE A 136 -19.75 4.09 2.95
C PHE A 136 -21.17 4.69 2.85
N GLN A 137 -21.25 6.02 2.71
CA GLN A 137 -22.51 6.72 2.55
C GLN A 137 -23.28 6.25 1.30
N GLY A 138 -22.58 6.07 0.18
CA GLY A 138 -23.13 5.54 -1.06
C GLY A 138 -23.67 4.11 -0.89
N TRP A 139 -22.91 3.24 -0.23
CA TRP A 139 -23.31 1.86 0.05
C TRP A 139 -24.54 1.77 0.96
N VAL A 140 -24.60 2.57 2.03
CA VAL A 140 -25.78 2.64 2.91
C VAL A 140 -27.01 3.13 2.14
N SER A 141 -26.86 4.16 1.31
CA SER A 141 -27.96 4.68 0.48
C SER A 141 -28.49 3.63 -0.49
N TYR A 142 -27.58 2.89 -1.14
CA TYR A 142 -27.93 1.78 -2.02
C TYR A 142 -28.61 0.63 -1.26
N PHE A 143 -28.11 0.27 -0.08
CA PHE A 143 -28.73 -0.75 0.77
C PHE A 143 -30.16 -0.37 1.15
N ILE A 144 -30.39 0.87 1.58
CA ILE A 144 -31.72 1.38 1.92
C ILE A 144 -32.67 1.30 0.70
N LEU A 145 -32.19 1.73 -0.48
CA LEU A 145 -32.96 1.68 -1.71
C LEU A 145 -33.41 0.26 -2.05
N VAL A 146 -32.49 -0.70 -2.03
CA VAL A 146 -32.75 -2.08 -2.46
C VAL A 146 -33.65 -2.84 -1.50
N TYR A 147 -33.46 -2.67 -0.19
CA TYR A 147 -34.18 -3.46 0.81
C TYR A 147 -35.46 -2.81 1.34
N TYR A 148 -35.57 -1.48 1.30
CA TYR A 148 -36.71 -0.77 1.92
C TYR A 148 -37.58 0.02 0.94
N LYS A 149 -37.07 0.36 -0.26
CA LYS A 149 -37.81 1.20 -1.22
C LYS A 149 -38.27 0.45 -2.46
N LEU A 150 -37.50 -0.53 -2.93
CA LEU A 150 -37.86 -1.31 -4.11
C LEU A 150 -38.75 -2.51 -3.75
N PRO A 151 -39.74 -2.83 -4.60
CA PRO A 151 -40.57 -4.02 -4.40
C PRO A 151 -39.71 -5.29 -4.56
N LEU A 152 -39.85 -6.20 -3.59
CA LEU A 152 -39.23 -7.52 -3.66
C LEU A 152 -40.00 -8.41 -4.64
N GLN A 153 -39.28 -9.30 -5.33
CA GLN A 153 -39.93 -10.33 -6.15
C GLN A 153 -40.78 -11.27 -5.28
N PRO A 154 -41.76 -11.99 -5.85
CA PRO A 154 -42.62 -12.93 -5.11
C PRO A 154 -41.84 -13.97 -4.29
N ASN A 155 -40.63 -14.33 -4.72
CA ASN A 155 -39.72 -15.24 -4.03
C ASN A 155 -38.80 -14.53 -2.99
N ARG A 156 -39.18 -13.34 -2.50
CA ARG A 156 -38.42 -12.49 -1.56
C ARG A 156 -36.99 -12.11 -2.01
N LYS A 157 -36.66 -12.29 -3.28
CA LYS A 157 -35.38 -11.85 -3.87
C LYS A 157 -35.46 -10.40 -4.32
N THR A 158 -34.32 -9.70 -4.25
CA THR A 158 -34.19 -8.35 -4.80
C THR A 158 -34.35 -8.39 -6.32
N TYR A 159 -34.97 -7.36 -6.91
CA TYR A 159 -35.15 -7.29 -8.38
C TYR A 159 -33.81 -7.29 -9.14
N TYR A 160 -32.78 -6.76 -8.49
CA TYR A 160 -31.44 -6.71 -9.04
C TYR A 160 -30.65 -7.98 -8.73
N GLU A 161 -30.37 -8.78 -9.76
CA GLU A 161 -29.67 -10.08 -9.65
C GLU A 161 -28.22 -9.95 -9.18
N TYR A 162 -27.57 -8.83 -9.49
CA TYR A 162 -26.18 -8.56 -9.12
C TYR A 162 -26.03 -7.93 -7.73
N ASN A 163 -27.11 -7.87 -6.93
CA ASN A 163 -27.11 -7.17 -5.64
C ASN A 163 -26.01 -7.68 -4.68
N GLY A 164 -25.89 -9.01 -4.55
CA GLY A 164 -24.86 -9.61 -3.69
C GLY A 164 -23.44 -9.21 -4.10
N ILE A 165 -23.17 -9.17 -5.41
CA ILE A 165 -21.86 -8.82 -5.95
C ILE A 165 -21.56 -7.32 -5.71
N VAL A 166 -22.56 -6.44 -5.77
CA VAL A 166 -22.38 -5.01 -5.43
C VAL A 166 -22.02 -4.81 -3.96
N HIS A 167 -22.66 -5.55 -3.04
CA HIS A 167 -22.30 -5.44 -1.63
C HIS A 167 -20.88 -5.93 -1.36
N ILE A 168 -20.47 -7.03 -1.99
CA ILE A 168 -19.09 -7.52 -1.90
C ILE A 168 -18.10 -6.48 -2.45
N TYR A 169 -18.40 -5.90 -3.62
CA TYR A 169 -17.59 -4.83 -4.21
C TYR A 169 -17.41 -3.65 -3.26
N ALA A 170 -18.51 -3.16 -2.67
CA ALA A 170 -18.47 -2.03 -1.75
C ALA A 170 -17.60 -2.33 -0.52
N ILE A 171 -17.69 -3.54 0.05
CA ILE A 171 -16.84 -3.96 1.17
C ILE A 171 -15.37 -3.98 0.77
N ILE A 172 -15.04 -4.49 -0.42
CA ILE A 172 -13.66 -4.53 -0.92
C ILE A 172 -13.11 -3.12 -1.15
N VAL A 173 -13.89 -2.22 -1.76
CA VAL A 173 -13.50 -0.81 -1.95
C VAL A 173 -13.24 -0.14 -0.61
N MET A 174 -14.15 -0.28 0.35
CA MET A 174 -13.99 0.29 1.69
C MET A 174 -12.77 -0.31 2.42
N ASN A 175 -12.48 -1.59 2.25
CA ASN A 175 -11.29 -2.22 2.82
C ASN A 175 -10.00 -1.64 2.22
N SER A 176 -9.96 -1.44 0.90
CA SER A 176 -8.80 -0.86 0.23
C SER A 176 -8.56 0.59 0.65
N LEU A 177 -9.61 1.42 0.72
CA LEU A 177 -9.49 2.81 1.18
C LEU A 177 -9.10 2.91 2.66
N PHE A 178 -9.56 1.98 3.50
CA PHE A 178 -9.15 1.90 4.89
C PHE A 178 -7.64 1.62 5.03
N TRP A 179 -7.13 0.61 4.31
CA TRP A 179 -5.70 0.29 4.35
C TRP A 179 -4.84 1.38 3.73
N SER A 180 -5.28 2.00 2.64
CA SER A 180 -4.62 3.16 2.04
C SER A 180 -4.53 4.34 3.01
N SER A 181 -5.63 4.67 3.71
CA SER A 181 -5.62 5.72 4.73
C SER A 181 -4.65 5.42 5.87
N ILE A 182 -4.53 4.15 6.29
CA ILE A 182 -3.59 3.75 7.34
C ILE A 182 -2.14 3.83 6.83
N CYS A 183 -1.87 3.33 5.62
CA CYS A 183 -0.54 3.32 5.02
C CYS A 183 0.00 4.75 4.84
N HIS A 184 -0.81 5.66 4.29
CA HIS A 184 -0.43 7.07 4.19
C HIS A 184 -0.25 7.77 5.55
N SER A 185 -0.88 7.24 6.60
CA SER A 185 -0.71 7.78 7.96
C SER A 185 0.63 7.37 8.55
N ARG A 186 0.96 6.09 8.42
CA ARG A 186 2.17 5.48 8.94
C ARG A 186 2.56 4.34 8.02
N ASP A 187 3.66 4.56 7.33
CA ASP A 187 4.17 3.64 6.35
C ASP A 187 5.15 2.66 7.01
N VAL A 188 4.62 1.50 7.41
CA VAL A 188 5.42 0.36 7.87
C VAL A 188 5.21 -0.82 6.93
N GLU A 189 6.19 -1.71 6.84
CA GLU A 189 6.18 -2.88 5.95
C GLU A 189 4.85 -3.67 5.99
N LEU A 190 4.26 -3.82 7.17
CA LEU A 190 2.96 -4.48 7.33
C LEU A 190 1.80 -3.70 6.68
N THR A 191 1.71 -2.39 6.90
CA THR A 191 0.62 -1.56 6.37
C THR A 191 0.75 -1.39 4.87
N GLU A 192 1.98 -1.28 4.38
CA GLU A 192 2.29 -1.24 2.95
C GLU A 192 1.86 -2.53 2.25
N ARG A 193 2.24 -3.70 2.80
CA ARG A 193 1.80 -5.00 2.29
C ARG A 193 0.28 -5.14 2.28
N LEU A 194 -0.40 -4.68 3.31
CA LEU A 194 -1.86 -4.75 3.41
C LEU A 194 -2.55 -3.80 2.43
N ASP A 195 -2.01 -2.59 2.22
CA ASP A 195 -2.51 -1.65 1.23
C ASP A 195 -2.40 -2.23 -0.19
N TYR A 196 -1.20 -2.67 -0.60
CA TYR A 196 -1.00 -3.30 -1.91
C TYR A 196 -1.84 -4.57 -2.10
N SER A 197 -1.96 -5.40 -1.06
CA SER A 197 -2.80 -6.60 -1.12
C SER A 197 -4.27 -6.23 -1.33
N SER A 198 -4.77 -5.23 -0.59
CA SER A 198 -6.15 -4.76 -0.70
C SER A 198 -6.45 -4.13 -2.06
N ALA A 199 -5.52 -3.33 -2.61
CA ALA A 199 -5.60 -2.75 -3.94
C ALA A 199 -5.61 -3.83 -5.03
N THR A 200 -4.81 -4.88 -4.87
CA THR A 200 -4.80 -6.05 -5.78
C THR A 200 -6.14 -6.77 -5.78
N VAL A 201 -6.74 -7.01 -4.60
CA VAL A 201 -8.08 -7.60 -4.49
C VAL A 201 -9.12 -6.71 -5.17
N LEU A 202 -9.06 -5.39 -4.94
CA LEU A 202 -9.95 -4.43 -5.58
C LEU A 202 -9.84 -4.47 -7.10
N ALA A 203 -8.63 -4.45 -7.66
CA ALA A 203 -8.41 -4.51 -9.11
C ALA A 203 -8.95 -5.81 -9.71
N GLY A 204 -8.63 -6.95 -9.10
CA GLY A 204 -9.11 -8.27 -9.56
C GLY A 204 -10.63 -8.40 -9.48
N PHE A 205 -11.25 -7.96 -8.39
CA PHE A 205 -12.70 -8.00 -8.25
C PHE A 205 -13.40 -7.01 -9.20
N SER A 206 -12.81 -5.84 -9.44
CA SER A 206 -13.31 -4.88 -10.43
C SER A 206 -13.34 -5.49 -11.83
N LEU A 207 -12.29 -6.24 -12.20
CA LEU A 207 -12.24 -6.96 -13.47
C LEU A 207 -13.34 -8.04 -13.56
N ILE A 208 -13.53 -8.83 -12.50
CA ILE A 208 -14.62 -9.81 -12.42
C ILE A 208 -15.97 -9.12 -12.63
N LEU A 209 -16.23 -8.05 -11.88
CA LEU A 209 -17.48 -7.31 -11.96
C LEU A 209 -17.72 -6.73 -13.35
N ALA A 210 -16.68 -6.17 -13.98
CA ALA A 210 -16.74 -5.63 -15.33
C ALA A 210 -17.11 -6.72 -16.34
N ILE A 211 -16.46 -7.88 -16.32
CA ILE A 211 -16.77 -8.99 -17.24
C ILE A 211 -18.20 -9.49 -17.02
N LEU A 212 -18.57 -9.79 -15.77
CA LEU A 212 -19.91 -10.32 -15.46
C LEU A 212 -21.02 -9.37 -15.90
N ARG A 213 -20.84 -8.05 -15.71
CA ARG A 213 -21.83 -7.05 -16.12
C ARG A 213 -21.83 -6.78 -17.62
N SER A 214 -20.67 -6.58 -18.24
CA SER A 214 -20.58 -6.24 -19.66
C SER A 214 -21.15 -7.35 -20.55
N PHE A 215 -20.94 -8.61 -20.18
CA PHE A 215 -21.50 -9.76 -20.91
C PHE A 215 -22.84 -10.26 -20.35
N SER A 216 -23.38 -9.60 -19.32
CA SER A 216 -24.65 -9.97 -18.67
C SER A 216 -24.75 -11.46 -18.34
N ILE A 217 -23.66 -12.01 -17.80
CA ILE A 217 -23.53 -13.46 -17.55
C ILE A 217 -24.46 -13.84 -16.41
N GLN A 218 -25.48 -14.66 -16.69
CA GLN A 218 -26.43 -15.14 -15.69
C GLN A 218 -26.08 -16.55 -15.18
N ASP A 219 -25.54 -17.40 -16.05
CA ASP A 219 -25.20 -18.79 -15.75
C ASP A 219 -24.11 -18.90 -14.66
N GLN A 220 -24.35 -19.74 -13.66
CA GLN A 220 -23.45 -19.90 -12.51
C GLN A 220 -22.15 -20.59 -12.88
N SER A 221 -22.18 -21.54 -13.82
CA SER A 221 -20.99 -22.26 -14.27
C SER A 221 -20.05 -21.31 -15.01
N VAL A 222 -20.60 -20.46 -15.87
CA VAL A 222 -19.82 -19.43 -16.59
C VAL A 222 -19.26 -18.39 -15.61
N LYS A 223 -20.03 -17.95 -14.59
CA LYS A 223 -19.53 -17.06 -13.54
C LYS A 223 -18.31 -17.66 -12.82
N ILE A 224 -18.38 -18.93 -12.45
CA ILE A 224 -17.26 -19.64 -11.78
C ILE A 224 -16.07 -19.76 -12.73
N MET A 225 -16.30 -20.14 -13.99
CA MET A 225 -15.25 -20.28 -15.01
C MET A 225 -14.48 -18.97 -15.25
N VAL A 226 -15.14 -17.81 -15.17
CA VAL A 226 -14.49 -16.49 -15.27
C VAL A 226 -13.82 -16.08 -13.96
N THR A 227 -14.50 -16.27 -12.83
CA THR A 227 -14.06 -15.75 -11.52
C THR A 227 -12.85 -16.52 -10.97
N ALA A 228 -12.87 -17.85 -11.07
CA ALA A 228 -11.81 -18.70 -10.51
C ALA A 228 -10.39 -18.38 -11.02
N PRO A 229 -10.13 -18.26 -12.35
CA PRO A 229 -8.78 -17.95 -12.82
C PRO A 229 -8.32 -16.55 -12.40
N ILE A 230 -9.21 -15.55 -12.35
CA ILE A 230 -8.86 -14.19 -11.91
C ILE A 230 -8.50 -14.21 -10.42
N LEU A 231 -9.28 -14.89 -9.58
CA LEU A 231 -8.97 -15.05 -8.16
C LEU A 231 -7.65 -15.80 -7.93
N ALA A 232 -7.34 -16.80 -8.76
CA ALA A 232 -6.07 -17.50 -8.69
C ALA A 232 -4.90 -16.55 -8.98
N VAL A 233 -4.98 -15.73 -10.03
CA VAL A 233 -3.96 -14.73 -10.35
C VAL A 233 -3.80 -13.71 -9.21
N VAL A 234 -4.91 -13.17 -8.69
CA VAL A 234 -4.91 -12.25 -7.55
C VAL A 234 -4.23 -12.88 -6.34
N ALA A 235 -4.58 -14.11 -5.99
CA ALA A 235 -3.98 -14.81 -4.86
C ALA A 235 -2.47 -15.01 -5.07
N THR A 236 -2.04 -15.46 -6.26
CA THR A 236 -0.62 -15.62 -6.57
C THR A 236 0.13 -14.29 -6.53
N HIS A 237 -0.49 -13.19 -6.96
CA HIS A 237 0.14 -11.87 -6.92
C HIS A 237 0.26 -11.35 -5.48
N ILE A 238 -0.76 -11.53 -4.64
CA ILE A 238 -0.70 -11.19 -3.22
C ILE A 238 0.40 -12.01 -2.52
N LEU A 239 0.49 -13.31 -2.80
CA LEU A 239 1.58 -14.14 -2.27
C LEU A 239 2.94 -13.63 -2.73
N TYR A 240 3.09 -13.28 -3.99
CA TYR A 240 4.31 -12.68 -4.52
C TYR A 240 4.68 -11.38 -3.75
N LEU A 241 3.74 -10.44 -3.61
CA LEU A 241 3.98 -9.16 -2.92
C LEU A 241 4.31 -9.32 -1.43
N ASN A 242 3.76 -10.34 -0.76
CA ASN A 242 3.99 -10.55 0.67
C ASN A 242 5.27 -11.35 0.97
N PHE A 243 5.66 -12.27 0.09
CA PHE A 243 6.80 -13.18 0.32
C PHE A 243 8.08 -12.79 -0.42
N TYR A 244 8.00 -12.00 -1.48
CA TYR A 244 9.19 -11.46 -2.13
C TYR A 244 9.49 -10.07 -1.59
N ASN A 245 10.67 -9.92 -0.99
CA ASN A 245 11.24 -8.61 -0.66
C ASN A 245 11.46 -7.85 -1.97
N LEU A 246 10.67 -6.80 -2.19
CA LEU A 246 10.87 -5.86 -3.31
C LEU A 246 12.24 -5.14 -3.21
N ASP A 247 12.86 -5.15 -2.02
CA ASP A 247 14.10 -4.42 -1.72
C ASP A 247 15.40 -5.22 -1.87
N GLU A 248 15.37 -6.56 -2.03
CA GLU A 248 16.59 -7.36 -2.25
C GLU A 248 17.11 -7.30 -3.70
N GLY A 249 16.61 -6.36 -4.51
CA GLY A 249 16.97 -6.18 -5.92
C GLY A 249 18.08 -5.18 -6.21
N MET A 250 18.79 -4.61 -5.23
CA MET A 250 19.84 -3.61 -5.48
C MET A 250 21.10 -3.76 -4.63
N VAL A 251 21.65 -4.98 -4.61
CA VAL A 251 23.08 -5.19 -4.34
C VAL A 251 23.67 -5.98 -5.50
N LEU A 252 24.05 -5.26 -6.55
CA LEU A 252 25.07 -5.68 -7.52
C LEU A 252 25.99 -4.48 -7.79
#